data_AF-A0A800D854-F1
#
_entry.id   AF-A0A800D854-F1
#
_cell.length_a   1.000
_cell.length_b   1.000
_cell.length_c   1.000
_cell.angle_alpha   90.00
_cell.angle_beta   90.00
_cell.angle_gamma   90.00
#
_symmetry.space_group_name_H-M   'P 1'
#
loop_
_entity.id
_entity.type
_entity.pdbx_description
1 polymer ?
#
loop_
_entity_poly.entity_id
_entity_poly.type
_entity_poly.pdbx_seq_one_letter_code
_entity_poly.pdbx_strand_id
1 'polypeptide(L)'
;EERWLYLELRLIADVGIVGVPNAGKSTLLAAVSAARPKIAAYPFTTLVPHLGVVAFDDRSFVMADIPGLIEGAHRGAGLGHKFLRHIERTRLLIHLLDGASPDPLHDLEDINQEMALFSPRLAEKPQIVVLNKMDLPRARAIWPRVEEEMERRGTPVASISALTGEGVRPLLHRVADLLERLPEEVAVEEVPVLRPVEDEEAFRVLREEEGVFRVEGRRVERAAAMTDWDNEEAIARFQRVMAAMGVTAALEEAGVQEGDTVHIGQVELEWW
;
A
#
# COMPACT_ATOMS: atom_id res chain seq x y z
N GLU A 1 7.53 -34.76 -17.55
CA GLU A 1 7.57 -33.99 -16.30
C GLU A 1 6.20 -33.42 -16.04
N GLU A 2 5.65 -33.67 -14.86
CA GLU A 2 4.42 -33.04 -14.38
C GLU A 2 4.82 -32.02 -13.32
N ARG A 3 4.27 -30.80 -13.41
CA ARG A 3 4.57 -29.73 -12.45
C ARG A 3 3.28 -29.10 -11.97
N TRP A 4 3.16 -29.03 -10.65
CA TRP A 4 2.13 -28.27 -9.97
C TRP A 4 2.66 -26.86 -9.74
N LEU A 5 1.95 -25.87 -10.27
CA LEU A 5 2.29 -24.46 -10.10
C LEU A 5 1.41 -23.86 -9.00
N TYR A 6 2.05 -23.16 -8.07
CA TYR A 6 1.40 -22.28 -7.09
C TYR A 6 1.44 -20.85 -7.64
N LEU A 7 0.26 -20.27 -7.85
CA LEU A 7 0.10 -18.87 -8.27
C LEU A 7 -0.14 -17.98 -7.04
N GLU A 8 0.61 -16.90 -6.94
CA GLU A 8 0.56 -15.90 -5.86
C GLU A 8 -0.46 -14.79 -6.17
N LEU A 9 -1.26 -14.38 -5.18
CA LEU A 9 -2.25 -13.30 -5.32
C LEU A 9 -1.63 -11.95 -4.93
N ARG A 10 -1.41 -11.08 -5.91
CA ARG A 10 -1.30 -9.62 -5.68
C ARG A 10 -2.71 -9.05 -5.60
N LEU A 11 -3.24 -8.80 -4.40
CA LEU A 11 -4.55 -8.15 -4.20
C LEU A 11 -4.33 -6.66 -3.94
N ILE A 12 -5.23 -5.73 -4.30
CA ILE A 12 -6.57 -5.53 -3.68
C ILE A 12 -7.58 -4.95 -4.70
N ALA A 13 -8.13 -5.80 -5.58
CA ALA A 13 -9.10 -5.49 -6.64
C ALA A 13 -8.61 -4.60 -7.80
N ASP A 14 -8.94 -4.99 -9.03
CA ASP A 14 -8.70 -4.16 -10.23
C ASP A 14 -9.59 -2.92 -10.23
N VAL A 15 -10.81 -3.07 -9.71
CA VAL A 15 -11.86 -2.04 -9.74
C VAL A 15 -12.43 -1.79 -8.35
N GLY A 16 -12.43 -0.53 -7.91
CA GLY A 16 -13.12 -0.10 -6.70
C GLY A 16 -14.48 0.52 -7.00
N ILE A 17 -15.52 0.19 -6.24
CA ILE A 17 -16.82 0.89 -6.31
C ILE A 17 -16.89 1.94 -5.20
N VAL A 18 -17.04 3.21 -5.57
CA VAL A 18 -17.22 4.34 -4.64
C VAL A 18 -18.59 5.01 -4.85
N GLY A 19 -19.08 5.72 -3.85
CA GLY A 19 -20.36 6.44 -3.92
C GLY A 19 -21.11 6.47 -2.59
N VAL A 20 -22.22 7.21 -2.56
CA VAL A 20 -23.04 7.45 -1.36
C VAL A 20 -23.58 6.16 -0.71
N PRO A 21 -24.01 6.20 0.57
CA PRO A 21 -24.70 5.06 1.17
C PRO A 21 -25.96 4.79 0.35
N ASN A 22 -26.34 3.52 0.19
CA ASN A 22 -27.51 3.11 -0.60
C ASN A 22 -27.48 3.42 -2.11
N ALA A 23 -26.34 3.87 -2.67
CA ALA A 23 -26.16 3.97 -4.13
C ALA A 23 -26.31 2.62 -4.85
N GLY A 24 -26.29 1.50 -4.12
CA GLY A 24 -26.42 0.15 -4.66
C GLY A 24 -25.08 -0.52 -4.98
N LYS A 25 -24.00 -0.12 -4.29
CA LYS A 25 -22.65 -0.68 -4.49
C LYS A 25 -22.60 -2.20 -4.28
N SER A 26 -23.08 -2.67 -3.13
CA SER A 26 -23.14 -4.10 -2.82
C SER A 26 -24.10 -4.86 -3.73
N THR A 27 -25.19 -4.21 -4.17
CA THR A 27 -26.15 -4.78 -5.14
C THR A 27 -25.48 -4.98 -6.50
N LEU A 28 -24.74 -3.98 -6.99
CA LEU A 28 -23.97 -4.08 -8.22
C LEU A 28 -22.94 -5.21 -8.11
N LEU A 29 -22.13 -5.22 -7.05
CA LEU A 29 -21.11 -6.25 -6.82
C LEU A 29 -21.72 -7.66 -6.82
N ALA A 30 -22.84 -7.84 -6.12
CA ALA A 30 -23.56 -9.11 -6.09
C ALA A 30 -24.13 -9.51 -7.45
N ALA A 31 -24.59 -8.55 -8.25
CA ALA A 31 -25.16 -8.81 -9.59
C ALA A 31 -24.09 -9.22 -10.61
N VAL A 32 -22.86 -8.69 -10.51
CA VAL A 32 -21.78 -8.94 -11.48
C VAL A 32 -20.81 -10.05 -11.08
N SER A 33 -20.84 -10.49 -9.82
CA SER A 33 -19.89 -11.47 -9.32
C SER A 33 -20.31 -12.90 -9.71
N ALA A 34 -19.44 -13.60 -10.44
CA ALA A 34 -19.64 -14.99 -10.87
C ALA A 34 -19.65 -15.99 -9.68
N ALA A 35 -19.09 -15.58 -8.54
CA ALA A 35 -19.19 -16.29 -7.26
C ALA A 35 -19.90 -15.40 -6.23
N ARG A 36 -20.47 -15.97 -5.16
CA ARG A 36 -20.95 -15.13 -4.04
C ARG A 36 -19.80 -14.24 -3.55
N PRO A 37 -20.02 -12.93 -3.35
CA PRO A 37 -18.98 -12.03 -2.85
C PRO A 37 -18.32 -12.63 -1.60
N LYS A 38 -17.00 -12.73 -1.61
CA LYS A 38 -16.23 -13.24 -0.48
C LYS A 38 -15.84 -12.07 0.41
N ILE A 39 -16.12 -12.22 1.70
CA ILE A 39 -15.62 -11.35 2.77
C ILE A 39 -14.13 -11.64 2.90
N ALA A 40 -13.26 -10.69 2.55
CA ALA A 40 -11.81 -10.90 2.62
C ALA A 40 -11.23 -10.20 3.85
N ALA A 41 -10.99 -10.98 4.91
CA ALA A 41 -10.34 -10.49 6.11
C ALA A 41 -8.82 -10.40 5.89
N TYR A 42 -8.35 -9.24 5.41
CA TYR A 42 -6.92 -8.98 5.30
C TYR A 42 -6.36 -8.59 6.68
N PRO A 43 -5.11 -8.96 7.03
CA PRO A 43 -4.52 -8.72 8.36
C PRO A 43 -4.39 -7.24 8.77
N PHE A 44 -4.78 -6.31 7.89
CA PHE A 44 -4.57 -4.87 8.05
C PHE A 44 -5.83 -4.03 7.85
N THR A 45 -6.99 -4.65 7.61
CA THR A 45 -8.27 -3.96 7.40
C THR A 45 -9.15 -4.08 8.64
N THR A 46 -9.64 -2.95 9.16
CA THR A 46 -10.64 -2.92 10.25
C THR A 46 -12.07 -3.05 9.74
N LEU A 47 -12.31 -2.68 8.48
CA LEU A 47 -13.55 -2.92 7.74
C LEU A 47 -13.25 -3.90 6.61
N VAL A 48 -14.00 -4.99 6.55
CA VAL A 48 -13.76 -6.03 5.54
C VAL A 48 -14.42 -5.62 4.22
N PRO A 49 -13.66 -5.37 3.14
CA PRO A 49 -14.26 -5.11 1.84
C PRO A 49 -14.95 -6.37 1.31
N HIS A 50 -16.06 -6.19 0.60
CA HIS A 50 -16.66 -7.27 -0.17
C HIS A 50 -15.97 -7.35 -1.52
N LEU A 51 -15.40 -8.50 -1.85
CA LEU A 51 -14.80 -8.75 -3.16
C LEU A 51 -15.67 -9.67 -3.99
N GLY A 52 -15.81 -9.33 -5.26
CA GLY A 52 -16.48 -10.12 -6.28
C GLY A 52 -15.55 -10.37 -7.45
N VAL A 53 -15.50 -11.62 -7.91
CA VAL A 53 -14.82 -11.95 -9.17
C VAL A 53 -15.83 -11.76 -10.28
N VAL A 54 -15.59 -10.79 -11.15
CA VAL A 54 -16.43 -10.57 -12.34
C VAL A 54 -15.84 -11.40 -13.46
N ALA A 55 -16.66 -12.24 -14.09
CA ALA A 55 -16.26 -13.04 -15.24
C ALA A 55 -17.37 -12.97 -16.32
N PHE A 56 -17.02 -12.54 -17.52
CA PHE A 56 -17.93 -12.39 -18.66
C PHE A 56 -17.13 -12.46 -19.97
N ASP A 57 -17.69 -13.08 -21.02
CA ASP A 57 -17.12 -13.08 -22.39
C ASP A 57 -15.58 -13.28 -22.43
N ASP A 58 -15.09 -14.32 -21.74
CA ASP A 58 -13.67 -14.69 -21.57
C ASP A 58 -12.77 -13.67 -20.86
N ARG A 59 -13.33 -12.59 -20.32
CA ARG A 59 -12.66 -11.59 -19.50
C ARG A 59 -12.98 -11.79 -18.02
N SER A 60 -12.01 -11.50 -17.16
CA SER A 60 -12.23 -11.50 -15.72
C SER A 60 -11.44 -10.42 -15.02
N PHE A 61 -12.02 -9.82 -13.98
CA PHE A 61 -11.32 -8.89 -13.11
C PHE A 61 -11.94 -8.94 -11.70
N VAL A 62 -11.21 -8.45 -10.72
CA VAL A 62 -11.65 -8.40 -9.33
C VAL A 62 -12.24 -7.02 -9.03
N MET A 63 -13.47 -6.99 -8.52
CA MET A 63 -14.15 -5.78 -8.08
C MET A 63 -14.29 -5.79 -6.57
N ALA A 64 -14.10 -4.63 -5.93
CA ALA A 64 -14.31 -4.45 -4.50
C ALA A 64 -15.38 -3.38 -4.24
N ASP A 65 -16.34 -3.71 -3.37
CA ASP A 65 -17.20 -2.72 -2.72
C ASP A 65 -16.43 -2.11 -1.55
N ILE A 66 -16.37 -0.79 -1.55
CA ILE A 66 -15.59 0.00 -0.62
C ILE A 66 -16.57 0.61 0.41
N PRO A 67 -16.76 -0.03 1.57
CA PRO A 67 -17.55 0.55 2.66
C PRO A 67 -16.86 1.80 3.24
N GLY A 68 -17.60 2.90 3.41
CA GLY A 68 -17.23 3.93 4.39
C GLY A 68 -16.27 5.05 3.94
N LEU A 69 -16.36 5.58 2.72
CA LEU A 69 -15.81 6.93 2.45
C LEU A 69 -16.48 8.00 3.36
N ILE A 70 -17.74 7.76 3.74
CA ILE A 70 -18.65 8.78 4.30
C ILE A 70 -18.93 8.55 5.80
N GLU A 71 -18.75 7.32 6.29
CA GLU A 71 -18.92 7.00 7.71
C GLU A 71 -17.68 7.41 8.53
N GLY A 72 -17.55 8.71 8.78
CA GLY A 72 -16.66 9.21 9.84
C GLY A 72 -15.15 9.20 9.51
N ALA A 73 -14.75 9.19 8.23
CA ALA A 73 -13.35 9.39 7.84
C ALA A 73 -12.79 10.74 8.36
N HIS A 74 -13.66 11.73 8.57
CA HIS A 74 -13.37 13.03 9.18
C HIS A 74 -13.30 13.03 10.72
N ARG A 75 -13.68 11.93 11.42
CA ARG A 75 -13.67 11.83 12.90
C ARG A 75 -12.45 11.06 13.45
N GLY A 76 -11.26 11.36 12.94
CA GLY A 76 -9.98 11.19 13.67
C GLY A 76 -9.55 9.80 14.15
N ALA A 77 -10.25 8.71 13.81
CA ALA A 77 -10.02 7.39 14.42
C ALA A 77 -8.93 6.53 13.73
N GLY A 78 -8.19 7.03 12.74
CA GLY A 78 -7.13 6.27 12.03
C GLY A 78 -7.62 5.06 11.23
N LEU A 79 -8.93 4.77 11.24
CA LEU A 79 -9.60 3.64 10.55
C LEU A 79 -9.74 3.90 9.04
N GLY A 80 -10.06 5.13 8.63
CA GLY A 80 -10.19 5.51 7.21
C GLY A 80 -8.85 5.49 6.46
N HIS A 81 -7.75 5.86 7.13
CA HIS A 81 -6.45 6.00 6.46
C HIS A 81 -5.85 4.68 5.98
N LYS A 82 -6.04 3.59 6.74
CA LYS A 82 -5.62 2.25 6.30
C LYS A 82 -6.51 1.74 5.17
N PHE A 83 -7.82 1.98 5.24
CA PHE A 83 -8.79 1.49 4.27
C PHE A 83 -8.68 2.19 2.90
N LEU A 84 -8.52 3.51 2.88
CA LEU A 84 -8.39 4.28 1.65
C LEU A 84 -7.07 3.94 0.91
N ARG A 85 -6.01 3.52 1.63
CA ARG A 85 -4.80 2.92 1.04
C ARG A 85 -5.08 1.64 0.23
N HIS A 86 -6.20 0.94 0.48
CA HIS A 86 -6.60 -0.23 -0.31
C HIS A 86 -7.27 0.21 -1.61
N ILE A 87 -8.02 1.30 -1.60
CA ILE A 87 -8.58 1.92 -2.82
C ILE A 87 -7.46 2.50 -3.70
N GLU A 88 -6.42 3.04 -3.08
CA GLU A 88 -5.23 3.50 -3.79
C GLU A 88 -4.53 2.41 -4.61
N ARG A 89 -4.83 1.12 -4.36
CA ARG A 89 -4.30 -0.01 -5.13
C ARG A 89 -5.26 -0.54 -6.22
N THR A 90 -6.45 0.05 -6.33
CA THR A 90 -7.36 -0.25 -7.45
C THR A 90 -6.90 0.49 -8.70
N ARG A 91 -7.05 -0.09 -9.88
CA ARG A 91 -6.59 0.54 -11.12
C ARG A 91 -7.64 1.52 -11.68
N LEU A 92 -8.91 1.24 -11.42
CA LEU A 92 -10.05 2.01 -11.91
C LEU A 92 -11.11 2.15 -10.81
N LEU A 93 -11.80 3.29 -10.78
CA LEU A 93 -12.96 3.51 -9.93
C LEU A 93 -14.27 3.49 -10.72
N ILE A 94 -15.28 2.81 -10.19
CA ILE A 94 -16.68 3.00 -10.57
C ILE A 94 -17.28 3.95 -9.53
N HIS A 95 -17.58 5.17 -9.96
CA HIS A 95 -18.27 6.14 -9.12
C HIS A 95 -19.78 5.99 -9.29
N LEU A 96 -20.41 5.28 -8.37
CA LEU A 96 -21.82 4.90 -8.44
C LEU A 96 -22.70 5.97 -7.80
N LEU A 97 -23.53 6.62 -8.63
CA LEU A 97 -24.52 7.62 -8.21
C LEU A 97 -25.87 6.97 -7.92
N ASP A 98 -26.57 7.47 -6.90
CA ASP A 98 -27.92 7.03 -6.56
C ASP A 98 -28.96 7.77 -7.41
N GLY A 99 -29.62 7.11 -8.36
CA GLY A 99 -30.71 7.70 -9.14
C GLY A 99 -31.97 8.06 -8.33
N ALA A 100 -32.08 7.61 -7.07
CA ALA A 100 -33.10 8.06 -6.14
C ALA A 100 -32.70 9.35 -5.39
N SER A 101 -31.43 9.76 -5.45
CA SER A 101 -30.94 10.95 -4.75
C SER A 101 -31.63 12.23 -5.24
N PRO A 102 -31.85 13.20 -4.35
CA PRO A 102 -32.27 14.55 -4.73
C PRO A 102 -31.34 15.21 -5.75
N ASP A 103 -30.03 15.08 -5.56
CA ASP A 103 -28.99 15.70 -6.37
C ASP A 103 -27.76 14.78 -6.52
N PRO A 104 -27.77 13.84 -7.47
CA PRO A 104 -26.68 12.91 -7.70
C PRO A 104 -25.36 13.58 -8.15
N LEU A 105 -25.42 14.78 -8.72
CA LEU A 105 -24.23 15.51 -9.15
C LEU A 105 -23.53 16.17 -7.95
N HIS A 106 -24.30 16.66 -6.98
CA HIS A 106 -23.72 17.12 -5.73
C HIS A 106 -23.07 15.97 -4.95
N ASP A 107 -23.75 14.81 -4.87
CA ASP A 107 -23.19 13.60 -4.25
C ASP A 107 -21.84 13.19 -4.87
N LEU A 108 -21.71 13.29 -6.21
CA LEU A 108 -20.47 13.05 -6.94
C LEU A 108 -19.35 14.00 -6.49
N GLU A 109 -19.66 15.28 -6.35
CA GLU A 109 -18.72 16.32 -5.96
C GLU A 109 -18.25 16.14 -4.52
N ASP A 110 -19.16 15.82 -3.60
CA ASP A 110 -18.84 15.56 -2.20
C ASP A 110 -17.86 14.39 -2.07
N ILE A 111 -18.13 13.26 -2.74
CA ILE A 111 -17.24 12.09 -2.70
C ILE A 111 -15.87 12.41 -3.34
N ASN A 112 -15.84 13.16 -4.44
CA ASN A 112 -14.58 13.56 -5.06
C ASN A 112 -13.75 14.49 -4.17
N GLN A 113 -14.40 15.43 -3.46
CA GLN A 113 -13.75 16.29 -2.48
C GLN A 113 -13.17 15.48 -1.31
N GLU A 114 -13.93 14.51 -0.79
CA GLU A 114 -13.43 13.60 0.25
C GLU A 114 -12.22 12.78 -0.22
N MET A 115 -12.26 12.25 -1.44
CA MET A 115 -11.12 11.53 -2.02
C MET A 115 -9.89 12.42 -2.17
N ALA A 116 -10.07 13.68 -2.59
CA ALA A 116 -8.98 14.66 -2.73
C ALA A 116 -8.39 15.09 -1.38
N LEU A 117 -9.22 15.25 -0.35
CA LEU A 117 -8.77 15.52 1.03
C LEU A 117 -7.96 14.35 1.60
N PHE A 118 -8.24 13.13 1.14
CA PHE A 118 -7.51 11.96 1.58
C PHE A 118 -6.14 11.82 0.89
N SER A 119 -6.12 11.82 -0.44
CA SER A 119 -4.89 11.58 -1.21
C SER A 119 -5.00 12.16 -2.62
N PRO A 120 -4.01 12.95 -3.07
CA PRO A 120 -3.95 13.42 -4.46
C PRO A 120 -3.99 12.27 -5.48
N ARG A 121 -3.37 11.12 -5.16
CA ARG A 121 -3.36 9.95 -6.05
C ARG A 121 -4.75 9.32 -6.22
N LEU A 122 -5.61 9.43 -5.21
CA LEU A 122 -6.96 8.91 -5.29
C LEU A 122 -7.86 9.83 -6.12
N ALA A 123 -7.66 11.15 -6.03
CA ALA A 123 -8.39 12.13 -6.82
C ALA A 123 -8.04 12.08 -8.32
N GLU A 124 -6.80 11.76 -8.65
CA GLU A 124 -6.34 11.62 -10.05
C GLU A 124 -6.69 10.25 -10.66
N LYS A 125 -7.26 9.34 -9.87
CA LYS A 125 -7.52 7.98 -10.31
C LYS A 125 -8.57 7.95 -11.43
N PRO A 126 -8.34 7.18 -12.52
CA PRO A 126 -9.33 7.01 -13.58
C PRO A 126 -10.66 6.53 -13.01
N GLN A 127 -11.75 7.19 -13.42
CA GLN A 127 -13.09 6.89 -12.95
C GLN A 127 -14.10 6.79 -14.10
N ILE A 128 -15.08 5.90 -13.94
CA ILE A 128 -16.32 5.89 -14.71
C ILE A 128 -17.45 6.30 -13.78
N VAL A 129 -18.20 7.34 -14.14
CA VAL A 129 -19.39 7.76 -13.41
C VAL A 129 -20.59 6.93 -13.86
N VAL A 130 -21.31 6.34 -12.93
CA VAL A 130 -22.40 5.42 -13.23
C VAL A 130 -23.66 5.82 -12.47
N LEU A 131 -24.71 6.22 -13.18
CA LEU A 131 -26.02 6.45 -12.57
C LEU A 131 -26.76 5.12 -12.38
N ASN A 132 -27.01 4.72 -11.15
CA ASN A 132 -27.73 3.49 -10.82
C ASN A 132 -29.23 3.73 -10.62
N LYS A 133 -30.00 2.64 -10.52
CA LYS A 133 -31.45 2.60 -10.29
C LYS A 133 -32.28 3.12 -11.48
N MET A 134 -31.87 2.82 -12.72
CA MET A 134 -32.64 3.15 -13.94
C MET A 134 -34.03 2.50 -14.03
N ASP A 135 -34.34 1.56 -13.14
CA ASP A 135 -35.70 1.06 -12.89
C ASP A 135 -36.63 2.15 -12.30
N LEU A 136 -36.08 3.23 -11.74
CA LEU A 136 -36.85 4.33 -11.17
C LEU A 136 -37.11 5.45 -12.20
N PRO A 137 -38.34 6.00 -12.27
CA PRO A 137 -38.65 7.14 -13.15
C PRO A 137 -37.77 8.38 -12.88
N ARG A 138 -37.41 8.62 -11.62
CA ARG A 138 -36.53 9.74 -11.22
C ARG A 138 -35.14 9.62 -11.87
N ALA A 139 -34.56 8.42 -11.84
CA ALA A 139 -33.26 8.16 -12.44
C ALA A 139 -33.28 8.41 -13.96
N ARG A 140 -34.33 7.94 -14.64
CA ARG A 140 -34.52 8.21 -16.08
C ARG A 140 -34.67 9.70 -16.40
N ALA A 141 -35.37 10.44 -15.54
CA ALA A 141 -35.57 11.88 -15.73
C ALA A 141 -34.27 12.69 -15.54
N ILE A 142 -33.38 12.27 -14.63
CA ILE A 142 -32.12 12.99 -14.36
C ILE A 142 -30.95 12.55 -15.25
N TRP A 143 -31.03 11.36 -15.86
CA TRP A 143 -29.97 10.80 -16.70
C TRP A 143 -29.44 11.78 -17.77
N PRO A 144 -30.27 12.44 -18.60
CA PRO A 144 -29.76 13.34 -19.65
C PRO A 144 -28.88 14.47 -19.09
N ARG A 145 -29.22 14.98 -17.90
CA ARG A 145 -28.44 16.04 -17.24
C ARG A 145 -27.10 15.50 -16.72
N VAL A 146 -27.08 14.28 -16.18
CA VAL A 146 -25.85 13.64 -15.71
C VAL A 146 -24.93 13.33 -16.90
N GLU A 147 -25.49 12.81 -17.98
CA GLU A 147 -24.77 12.50 -19.23
C GLU A 147 -24.11 13.77 -19.81
N GLU A 148 -24.89 14.85 -20.01
CA GLU A 148 -24.38 16.13 -20.53
C GLU A 148 -23.28 16.75 -19.64
N GLU A 149 -23.41 16.67 -18.32
CA GLU A 149 -22.38 17.17 -17.40
C GLU A 149 -21.09 16.36 -17.52
N MET A 150 -21.17 15.03 -17.59
CA MET A 150 -19.98 14.18 -17.69
C MET A 150 -19.31 14.29 -19.06
N GLU A 151 -20.08 14.43 -20.14
CA GLU A 151 -19.56 14.72 -21.48
C GLU A 151 -18.77 16.04 -21.50
N ARG A 152 -19.30 17.10 -20.88
CA ARG A 152 -18.58 18.39 -20.74
C ARG A 152 -17.28 18.24 -19.96
N ARG A 153 -17.23 17.35 -18.96
CA ARG A 153 -16.02 17.05 -18.16
C ARG A 153 -15.06 16.09 -18.86
N GLY A 154 -15.47 15.45 -19.97
CA GLY A 154 -14.69 14.40 -20.62
C GLY A 154 -14.59 13.12 -19.78
N THR A 155 -15.46 12.95 -18.79
CA THR A 155 -15.45 11.79 -17.87
C THR A 155 -16.31 10.67 -18.46
N PRO A 156 -15.82 9.43 -18.54
CA PRO A 156 -16.63 8.30 -18.97
C PRO A 156 -17.88 8.15 -18.09
N VAL A 157 -19.05 8.04 -18.73
CA VAL A 157 -20.33 7.92 -18.04
C VAL A 157 -21.15 6.74 -18.54
N ALA A 158 -21.96 6.15 -17.66
CA ALA A 158 -22.93 5.11 -17.99
C ALA A 158 -24.17 5.17 -17.08
N SER A 159 -25.24 4.52 -17.49
CA SER A 159 -26.44 4.33 -16.67
C SER A 159 -26.77 2.85 -16.53
N ILE A 160 -27.15 2.40 -15.33
CA ILE A 160 -27.50 1.01 -15.07
C ILE A 160 -28.70 0.88 -14.14
N SER A 161 -29.31 -0.30 -14.12
CA SER A 161 -30.07 -0.79 -12.98
C SER A 161 -29.41 -2.07 -12.48
N ALA A 162 -28.68 -1.97 -11.36
CA ALA A 162 -28.10 -3.14 -10.72
C ALA A 162 -29.15 -4.17 -10.28
N LEU A 163 -30.41 -3.74 -10.07
CA LEU A 163 -31.52 -4.61 -9.70
C LEU A 163 -32.03 -5.45 -10.89
N THR A 164 -32.18 -4.84 -12.07
CA THR A 164 -32.76 -5.50 -13.25
C THR A 164 -31.70 -6.06 -14.20
N GLY A 165 -30.45 -5.60 -14.09
CA GLY A 165 -29.37 -5.92 -15.02
C GLY A 165 -29.30 -4.98 -16.23
N GLU A 166 -30.23 -4.02 -16.38
CA GLU A 166 -30.20 -3.02 -17.46
C GLU A 166 -28.85 -2.27 -17.44
N GLY A 167 -28.18 -2.20 -18.60
CA GLY A 167 -26.92 -1.45 -18.77
C GLY A 167 -25.68 -2.08 -18.13
N VAL A 168 -25.81 -3.14 -17.32
CA VAL A 168 -24.68 -3.74 -16.58
C VAL A 168 -23.66 -4.36 -17.53
N ARG A 169 -24.09 -5.16 -18.52
CA ARG A 169 -23.15 -5.77 -19.47
C ARG A 169 -22.35 -4.75 -20.29
N PRO A 170 -22.97 -3.71 -20.89
CA PRO A 170 -22.22 -2.61 -21.50
C PRO A 170 -21.23 -1.92 -20.56
N LEU A 171 -21.59 -1.73 -19.29
CA LEU A 171 -20.67 -1.19 -18.28
C LEU A 171 -19.44 -2.09 -18.09
N LEU A 172 -19.64 -3.41 -17.99
CA LEU A 172 -18.52 -4.37 -17.84
C LEU A 172 -17.56 -4.35 -19.02
N HIS A 173 -18.07 -4.28 -20.25
CA HIS A 173 -17.21 -4.12 -21.44
C HIS A 173 -16.37 -2.84 -21.34
N ARG A 174 -17.00 -1.71 -21.01
CA ARG A 174 -16.30 -0.42 -20.86
C ARG A 174 -15.24 -0.46 -19.77
N VAL A 175 -15.53 -1.09 -18.63
CA VAL A 175 -14.57 -1.28 -17.54
C VAL A 175 -13.37 -2.10 -18.00
N ALA A 176 -13.60 -3.23 -18.66
CA ALA A 176 -12.51 -4.07 -19.16
C ALA A 176 -11.66 -3.35 -20.21
N ASP A 177 -12.29 -2.64 -21.15
CA ASP A 177 -11.57 -1.87 -22.18
C ASP A 177 -10.71 -0.75 -21.57
N LEU A 178 -11.14 -0.15 -20.45
CA LEU A 178 -10.31 0.81 -19.72
C LEU A 178 -9.17 0.11 -18.98
N LEU A 179 -9.44 -1.01 -18.29
CA LEU A 179 -8.40 -1.77 -17.59
C LEU A 179 -7.29 -2.27 -18.52
N GLU A 180 -7.62 -2.64 -19.77
CA GLU A 180 -6.64 -3.04 -20.79
C GLU A 180 -5.75 -1.87 -21.25
N ARG A 181 -6.26 -0.64 -21.21
CA ARG A 181 -5.52 0.57 -21.64
C ARG A 181 -4.72 1.20 -20.53
N LEU A 182 -5.17 1.02 -19.29
CA LEU A 182 -4.44 1.50 -18.13
C LEU A 182 -3.14 0.70 -18.01
N PRO A 183 -2.00 1.35 -17.71
CA PRO A 183 -0.79 0.60 -17.40
C PRO A 183 -1.13 -0.43 -16.32
N GLU A 184 -0.59 -1.64 -16.43
CA GLU A 184 -0.51 -2.48 -15.23
C GLU A 184 0.17 -1.63 -14.16
N GLU A 185 -0.36 -1.60 -12.94
CA GLU A 185 0.39 -1.05 -11.84
C GLU A 185 1.67 -1.90 -11.79
N VAL A 186 2.75 -1.35 -12.36
CA VAL A 186 4.09 -1.77 -12.01
C VAL A 186 4.09 -1.53 -10.52
N ALA A 187 3.97 -2.62 -9.76
CA ALA A 187 4.25 -2.58 -8.35
C ALA A 187 5.55 -1.81 -8.29
N VAL A 188 5.50 -0.60 -7.72
CA VAL A 188 6.73 -0.04 -7.19
C VAL A 188 7.20 -1.18 -6.31
N GLU A 189 8.25 -1.84 -6.75
CA GLU A 189 9.07 -2.65 -5.90
C GLU A 189 9.60 -1.66 -4.85
N GLU A 190 8.74 -1.26 -3.91
CA GLU A 190 9.13 -1.44 -2.53
C GLU A 190 9.26 -2.95 -2.39
N VAL A 191 10.37 -3.50 -2.91
CA VAL A 191 11.11 -4.44 -2.09
C VAL A 191 11.16 -3.69 -0.77
N PRO A 192 10.50 -4.13 0.32
CA PRO A 192 11.06 -3.79 1.58
C PRO A 192 12.42 -4.44 1.45
N VAL A 193 13.44 -3.66 1.11
CA VAL A 193 14.76 -4.00 1.53
C VAL A 193 14.57 -3.93 3.04
N LEU A 194 14.11 -5.04 3.63
CA LEU A 194 14.68 -5.59 4.83
C LEU A 194 16.16 -5.68 4.50
N ARG A 195 16.81 -4.50 4.49
CA ARG A 195 18.10 -4.42 5.09
C ARG A 195 17.77 -5.00 6.46
N PRO A 196 18.49 -6.03 6.92
CA PRO A 196 18.71 -6.07 8.36
C PRO A 196 18.90 -4.60 8.75
N VAL A 197 18.15 -4.10 9.74
CA VAL A 197 18.67 -2.94 10.44
C VAL A 197 20.08 -3.42 10.75
N GLU A 198 21.08 -2.90 10.00
CA GLU A 198 22.46 -3.15 10.31
C GLU A 198 22.48 -2.54 11.68
N ASP A 199 22.39 -3.42 12.68
CA ASP A 199 22.27 -3.02 14.05
C ASP A 199 23.46 -2.10 14.21
N GLU A 200 23.23 -0.79 14.34
CA GLU A 200 24.35 0.15 14.38
C GLU A 200 25.25 -0.17 15.59
N GLU A 201 24.73 -1.00 16.50
CA GLU A 201 25.35 -1.58 17.67
C GLU A 201 26.08 -2.92 17.41
N ALA A 202 25.84 -3.62 16.30
CA ALA A 202 26.54 -4.87 16.00
C ALA A 202 27.97 -4.63 15.51
N PHE A 203 28.89 -5.39 16.09
CA PHE A 203 30.29 -5.46 15.69
C PHE A 203 30.70 -6.92 15.48
N ARG A 204 31.81 -7.15 14.77
CA ARG A 204 32.42 -8.48 14.59
C ARG A 204 33.92 -8.39 14.86
N VAL A 205 34.47 -9.40 15.53
CA VAL A 205 35.91 -9.57 15.73
C VAL A 205 36.40 -10.67 14.77
N LEU A 206 37.36 -10.34 13.93
CA LEU A 206 38.02 -11.23 12.99
C LEU A 206 39.47 -11.41 13.43
N ARG A 207 39.99 -12.63 13.38
CA ARG A 207 41.41 -12.91 13.56
C ARG A 207 42.07 -12.97 12.19
N GLU A 208 42.96 -12.03 11.89
CA GLU A 208 43.64 -11.98 10.58
C GLU A 208 44.87 -12.90 10.59
N GLU A 209 45.74 -12.71 11.59
CA GLU A 209 46.99 -13.46 11.75
C GLU A 209 47.22 -13.81 13.23
N GLU A 210 48.34 -14.46 13.54
CA GLU A 210 48.72 -14.75 14.93
C GLU A 210 49.14 -13.46 15.63
N GLY A 211 48.35 -13.01 16.61
CA GLY A 211 48.54 -11.73 17.32
C GLY A 211 47.93 -10.51 16.63
N VAL A 212 47.14 -10.67 15.56
CA VAL A 212 46.49 -9.56 14.84
C VAL A 212 44.98 -9.79 14.71
N PHE A 213 44.21 -8.85 15.24
CA PHE A 213 42.75 -8.86 15.28
C PHE A 213 42.16 -7.65 14.55
N ARG A 214 41.02 -7.81 13.89
CA ARG A 214 40.25 -6.73 13.25
C ARG A 214 38.85 -6.66 13.84
N VAL A 215 38.43 -5.47 14.26
CA VAL A 215 37.06 -5.21 14.71
C VAL A 215 36.32 -4.41 13.62
N GLU A 216 35.25 -4.98 13.10
CA GLU A 216 34.36 -4.34 12.12
C GLU A 216 33.07 -3.90 12.80
N GLY A 217 32.70 -2.63 12.66
CA GLY A 217 31.47 -2.10 13.24
C GLY A 217 31.37 -0.57 13.16
N ARG A 218 30.28 -0.06 12.58
CA ARG A 218 30.12 1.39 12.32
C ARG A 218 30.25 2.27 13.56
N ARG A 219 29.84 1.80 14.74
CA ARG A 219 29.90 2.59 15.98
C ARG A 219 31.29 2.59 16.62
N VAL A 220 31.98 1.45 16.62
CA VAL A 220 33.35 1.35 17.15
C VAL A 220 34.35 2.04 16.23
N GLU A 221 34.18 1.94 14.91
CA GLU A 221 34.98 2.66 13.91
C GLU A 221 34.80 4.18 14.02
N ARG A 222 33.55 4.67 14.19
CA ARG A 222 33.30 6.10 14.46
C ARG A 222 33.95 6.56 15.76
N ALA A 223 33.83 5.76 16.83
CA ALA A 223 34.45 6.08 18.11
C ALA A 223 35.98 6.15 18.01
N ALA A 224 36.61 5.24 17.24
CA ALA A 224 38.04 5.24 17.03
C ALA A 224 38.50 6.44 16.19
N ALA A 225 37.78 6.76 15.10
CA ALA A 225 38.09 7.89 14.23
C ALA A 225 37.91 9.27 14.91
N MET A 226 37.01 9.37 15.90
CA MET A 226 36.77 10.60 16.68
C MET A 226 37.64 10.70 17.94
N THR A 227 38.49 9.71 18.20
CA THR A 227 39.38 9.70 19.37
C THR A 227 40.69 10.39 19.02
N ASP A 228 41.11 11.31 19.87
CA ASP A 228 42.42 11.94 19.81
C ASP A 228 43.44 11.01 20.49
N TRP A 229 44.24 10.31 19.69
CA TRP A 229 45.17 9.28 20.16
C TRP A 229 46.42 9.83 20.85
N ASP A 230 46.64 11.14 20.80
CA ASP A 230 47.73 11.81 21.53
C ASP A 230 47.29 12.22 22.96
N ASN A 231 46.02 11.99 23.32
CA ASN A 231 45.43 12.41 24.59
C ASN A 231 45.01 11.21 25.45
N GLU A 232 45.69 11.01 26.59
CA GLU A 232 45.42 9.93 27.55
C GLU A 232 43.94 9.89 28.01
N GLU A 233 43.29 11.03 28.21
CA GLU A 233 41.89 11.09 28.64
C GLU A 233 40.93 10.63 27.52
N ALA A 234 41.27 10.92 26.26
CA ALA A 234 40.50 10.49 25.10
C ALA A 234 40.65 8.98 24.88
N ILE A 235 41.84 8.42 25.07
CA ILE A 235 42.10 6.96 25.04
C ILE A 235 41.28 6.25 26.13
N ALA A 236 41.34 6.72 27.38
CA ALA A 236 40.57 6.14 28.48
C ALA A 236 39.05 6.25 28.27
N ARG A 237 38.58 7.31 27.59
CA ARG A 237 37.18 7.42 27.16
C ARG A 237 36.84 6.38 26.10
N PHE A 238 37.70 6.18 25.11
CA PHE A 238 37.50 5.18 24.06
C PHE A 238 37.43 3.76 24.62
N GLN A 239 38.30 3.39 25.55
CA GLN A 239 38.24 2.08 26.23
C GLN A 239 36.90 1.85 26.96
N ARG A 240 36.39 2.86 27.68
CA ARG A 240 35.06 2.77 28.33
C ARG A 240 33.93 2.57 27.30
N VAL A 241 34.05 3.21 26.15
CA VAL A 241 33.11 3.10 25.03
C VAL A 241 33.15 1.68 24.42
N MET A 242 34.34 1.10 24.23
CA MET A 242 34.51 -0.29 23.78
C MET A 242 33.93 -1.30 24.78
N ALA A 243 34.21 -1.12 26.07
CA ALA A 243 33.69 -1.98 27.13
C ALA A 243 32.16 -1.92 27.20
N ALA A 244 31.57 -0.72 27.10
CA ALA A 244 30.12 -0.55 27.09
C ALA A 244 29.43 -1.16 25.86
N MET A 245 30.14 -1.30 24.74
CA MET A 245 29.65 -1.98 23.54
C MET A 245 29.86 -3.50 23.57
N GLY A 246 30.62 -4.04 24.53
CA GLY A 246 30.96 -5.46 24.58
C GLY A 246 32.11 -5.89 23.67
N VAL A 247 32.79 -4.95 23.00
CA VAL A 247 33.92 -5.22 22.09
C VAL A 247 35.10 -5.82 22.86
N THR A 248 35.38 -5.28 24.05
CA THR A 248 36.46 -5.79 24.93
C THR A 248 36.28 -7.25 25.27
N ALA A 249 35.08 -7.65 25.72
CA ALA A 249 34.79 -9.05 26.06
C ALA A 249 34.90 -9.97 24.85
N ALA A 250 34.47 -9.52 23.66
CA ALA A 250 34.57 -10.31 22.44
C ALA A 250 36.02 -10.49 21.94
N LEU A 251 36.90 -9.50 22.16
CA LEU A 251 38.34 -9.63 21.87
C LEU A 251 39.01 -10.62 22.83
N GLU A 252 38.66 -10.58 24.11
CA GLU A 252 39.13 -11.55 25.12
C GLU A 252 38.65 -12.98 24.79
N GLU A 253 37.38 -13.15 24.39
CA GLU A 253 36.84 -14.44 23.92
C GLU A 253 37.54 -14.94 22.64
N ALA A 254 37.98 -14.03 21.77
CA ALA A 254 38.76 -14.35 20.58
C ALA A 254 40.23 -14.71 20.90
N GLY A 255 40.67 -14.48 22.15
CA GLY A 255 41.99 -14.85 22.66
C GLY A 255 43.07 -13.80 22.43
N VAL A 256 42.72 -12.51 22.38
CA VAL A 256 43.71 -11.42 22.35
C VAL A 256 44.60 -11.46 23.60
N GLN A 257 45.89 -11.23 23.42
CA GLN A 257 46.89 -11.13 24.49
C GLN A 257 47.44 -9.70 24.60
N GLU A 258 48.00 -9.37 25.76
CA GLU A 258 48.73 -8.12 25.96
C GLU A 258 49.92 -8.04 24.98
N GLY A 259 49.99 -6.94 24.21
CA GLY A 259 50.95 -6.75 23.12
C GLY A 259 50.44 -7.13 21.72
N ASP A 260 49.24 -7.71 21.60
CA ASP A 260 48.64 -8.01 20.30
C ASP A 260 48.13 -6.74 19.60
N THR A 261 48.06 -6.77 18.27
CA THR A 261 47.62 -5.64 17.45
C THR A 261 46.14 -5.75 17.11
N VAL A 262 45.37 -4.69 17.35
CA VAL A 262 43.93 -4.59 17.07
C VAL A 262 43.65 -3.48 16.07
N HIS A 263 43.12 -3.84 14.91
CA HIS A 263 42.70 -2.93 13.85
C HIS A 263 41.22 -2.56 13.99
N ILE A 264 40.91 -1.27 14.10
CA ILE A 264 39.54 -0.74 14.14
C ILE A 264 39.40 0.34 13.06
N GLY A 265 38.76 0.00 11.95
CA GLY A 265 38.68 0.88 10.78
C GLY A 265 40.06 1.19 10.20
N GLN A 266 40.49 2.45 10.27
CA GLN A 266 41.82 2.90 9.83
C GLN A 266 42.82 3.06 10.99
N VAL A 267 42.41 2.75 12.22
CA VAL A 267 43.23 2.89 13.42
C VAL A 267 43.85 1.54 13.79
N GLU A 268 45.14 1.56 14.11
CA GLU A 268 45.90 0.43 14.63
C GLU A 268 46.23 0.70 16.10
N LEU A 269 45.96 -0.28 16.97
CA LEU A 269 46.13 -0.18 18.42
C LEU A 269 46.87 -1.38 18.96
N GLU A 270 47.72 -1.17 19.95
CA GLU A 270 48.30 -2.25 20.76
C GLU A 270 47.37 -2.55 21.94
N TRP A 271 47.10 -3.84 22.19
CA TRP A 271 46.24 -4.30 23.27
C TRP A 271 47.00 -4.34 24.61
N TRP A 272 46.41 -3.77 25.66
CA TRP A 272 46.95 -3.72 27.02
C TRP A 272 45.86 -3.82 28.08
#